data_AF-A0A834I9C6-F1
#
_entry.id   AF-A0A834I9C6-F1
#
_cell.length_a   1.000
_cell.length_b   1.000
_cell.length_c   1.000
_cell.angle_alpha   90.00
_cell.angle_beta   90.00
_cell.angle_gamma   90.00
#
_symmetry.space_group_name_H-M   'P 1'
#
loop_
_entity.id
_entity.type
_entity.pdbx_description
1 polymer ?
#
loop_
_entity_poly.entity_id
_entity_poly.type
_entity_poly.pdbx_seq_one_letter_code
_entity_poly.pdbx_strand_id
1 'polypeptide(L)'
;MPQEYDARVNLHLNVNNGLEQVAELVHTRLVESGWKDQVQLACRKAIVESGDKVPTVDELIATITPKARALVPDAVKRELYHEIELILLNLEKIGYAKSFEDV
;
A
#
# COMPACT_ATOMS: atom_id res chain seq x y z
N MET A 1 -2.87 3.10 -20.60
CA MET A 1 -2.42 1.70 -20.77
C MET A 1 -2.65 1.01 -19.44
N PRO A 2 -3.61 0.07 -19.32
CA PRO A 2 -3.63 -0.83 -18.17
C PRO A 2 -2.33 -1.63 -18.23
N GLN A 3 -1.48 -1.47 -17.21
CA GLN A 3 -0.30 -2.32 -17.05
C GLN A 3 -0.83 -3.73 -16.84
N GLU A 4 -0.69 -4.58 -17.85
CA GLU A 4 -0.94 -6.01 -17.77
C GLU A 4 0.19 -6.57 -16.90
N TYR A 5 0.01 -6.47 -15.57
CA TYR A 5 0.92 -7.08 -14.61
C TYR A 5 0.95 -8.57 -14.93
N ASP A 6 2.14 -9.06 -15.30
CA ASP A 6 2.38 -10.45 -15.71
C ASP A 6 1.65 -11.38 -14.75
N ALA A 7 0.65 -12.13 -15.24
CA ALA A 7 -0.20 -12.98 -14.41
C ALA A 7 0.62 -13.95 -13.54
N ARG A 8 1.84 -14.24 -13.97
CA ARG A 8 2.84 -15.01 -13.24
C ARG A 8 3.32 -14.30 -11.97
N VAL A 9 3.54 -12.98 -12.00
CA VAL A 9 3.92 -12.18 -10.83
C VAL A 9 2.81 -12.19 -9.79
N ASN A 10 1.55 -12.00 -10.21
CA ASN A 10 0.40 -12.04 -9.30
C ASN A 10 0.21 -13.43 -8.66
N LEU A 11 0.37 -14.51 -9.44
CA LEU A 11 0.32 -15.88 -8.92
C LEU A 11 1.47 -16.15 -7.94
N HIS A 12 2.67 -15.69 -8.25
CA HIS A 12 3.88 -15.92 -7.44
C HIS A 12 3.87 -15.12 -6.14
N LEU A 13 3.34 -13.89 -6.17
CA LEU A 13 3.06 -13.08 -4.98
C LEU A 13 2.05 -13.77 -4.04
N ASN A 14 1.05 -14.46 -4.60
CA ASN A 14 0.05 -15.19 -3.82
C ASN A 14 0.64 -16.46 -3.19
N VAL A 15 1.45 -17.22 -3.93
CA VAL A 15 2.05 -18.49 -3.46
C VAL A 15 3.10 -18.29 -2.36
N ASN A 16 3.80 -17.15 -2.34
CA ASN A 16 4.89 -16.89 -1.40
C ASN A 16 4.53 -15.91 -0.28
N ASN A 17 3.23 -15.64 -0.06
CA ASN A 17 2.74 -14.59 0.86
C ASN A 17 3.35 -13.19 0.61
N GLY A 18 3.84 -12.94 -0.61
CA GLY A 18 4.45 -11.66 -0.98
C GLY A 18 3.48 -10.49 -0.86
N LEU A 19 2.18 -10.73 -1.11
CA LEU A 19 1.15 -9.71 -0.89
C LEU A 19 1.02 -9.29 0.58
N GLU A 20 1.13 -10.25 1.51
CA GLU A 20 1.05 -9.98 2.94
C GLU A 20 2.28 -9.19 3.41
N GLN A 21 3.47 -9.59 2.95
CA GLN A 21 4.71 -8.85 3.22
C GLN A 21 4.66 -7.41 2.69
N VAL A 22 4.18 -7.22 1.45
CA VAL A 22 4.02 -5.88 0.87
C VAL A 22 2.98 -5.07 1.64
N ALA A 23 1.86 -5.67 2.02
CA ALA A 23 0.83 -4.98 2.80
C ALA A 23 1.33 -4.53 4.18
N GLU A 24 2.05 -5.41 4.89
CA GLU A 24 2.66 -5.10 6.19
C GLU A 24 3.74 -4.01 6.08
N LEU A 25 4.59 -4.09 5.06
CA LEU A 25 5.60 -3.07 4.76
C LEU A 25 4.96 -1.70 4.52
N VAL A 26 3.96 -1.63 3.63
CA VAL A 26 3.25 -0.39 3.32
C VAL A 26 2.58 0.17 4.58
N HIS A 27 1.89 -0.68 5.36
CA HIS A 27 1.25 -0.25 6.59
C HIS A 27 2.28 0.33 7.59
N THR A 28 3.39 -0.37 7.80
CA THR A 28 4.46 0.04 8.73
C THR A 28 5.04 1.40 8.33
N ARG A 29 5.44 1.56 7.07
CA ARG A 29 6.03 2.83 6.60
C ARG A 29 5.07 4.01 6.65
N LEU A 30 3.78 3.80 6.36
CA LEU A 30 2.78 4.85 6.48
C LEU A 30 2.51 5.25 7.95
N VAL A 31 2.66 4.31 8.89
CA VAL A 31 2.58 4.64 10.32
C VAL A 31 3.82 5.43 10.75
N GLU A 32 5.01 4.94 10.44
CA GLU A 32 6.29 5.57 10.83
C GLU A 32 6.48 6.96 10.20
N SER A 33 5.98 7.19 8.99
CA SER A 33 6.03 8.51 8.35
C SER A 33 5.04 9.52 8.95
N GLY A 34 4.25 9.12 9.96
CA GLY A 34 3.19 9.93 10.55
C GLY A 34 1.99 10.16 9.62
N TRP A 35 1.91 9.44 8.49
CA TRP A 35 0.81 9.61 7.52
C TRP A 35 -0.53 9.24 8.16
N LYS A 36 -0.58 8.16 8.94
CA LYS A 36 -1.78 7.73 9.66
C LYS A 36 -2.35 8.85 10.54
N ASP A 37 -1.50 9.55 11.28
CA ASP A 37 -1.92 10.63 12.18
C ASP A 37 -2.41 11.86 11.40
N GLN A 38 -1.77 12.17 10.27
CA GLN A 38 -2.21 13.25 9.39
C GLN A 38 -3.59 12.95 8.77
N VAL A 39 -3.84 11.70 8.37
CA VAL A 39 -5.15 11.28 7.85
C VAL A 39 -6.21 11.34 8.94
N GLN A 40 -5.91 10.88 10.15
CA GLN A 40 -6.83 11.01 11.29
C GLN A 40 -7.17 12.47 11.60
N LEU A 41 -6.17 13.37 11.54
CA LEU A 41 -6.39 14.80 11.70
C LEU A 41 -7.28 15.36 10.58
N ALA A 42 -7.07 14.95 9.33
CA ALA A 42 -7.91 15.33 8.21
C ALA A 42 -9.36 14.87 8.38
N CYS A 43 -9.59 13.63 8.87
CA CYS A 43 -10.93 13.14 9.20
C CYS A 43 -11.61 14.02 10.27
N ARG A 44 -10.90 14.30 11.37
CA ARG A 44 -11.44 15.15 12.45
C ARG A 44 -11.79 16.54 11.94
N LYS A 45 -10.92 17.16 11.12
CA LYS A 45 -11.20 18.46 10.50
C LYS A 45 -12.43 18.42 9.62
N ALA A 46 -12.58 17.41 8.77
CA ALA A 46 -13.74 17.30 7.90
C ALA A 46 -15.07 17.15 8.68
N ILE A 47 -15.06 16.44 9.81
CA ILE A 47 -16.23 16.31 10.69
C ILE A 47 -16.56 17.64 11.40
N VAL A 48 -15.54 18.41 11.79
CA VAL A 48 -15.75 19.73 12.41
C VAL A 48 -16.24 20.75 11.37
N GLU A 49 -15.69 20.72 10.16
CA GLU A 49 -16.04 21.61 9.04
C GLU A 49 -17.44 21.34 8.48
N SER A 50 -17.98 20.13 8.65
CA SER A 50 -19.33 19.76 8.18
C SER A 50 -20.47 20.39 8.99
N GLY A 51 -20.18 21.06 10.11
CA GLY A 51 -21.17 21.80 10.90
C GLY A 51 -22.27 20.90 11.46
N ASP A 52 -23.54 21.24 11.20
CA ASP A 52 -24.70 20.57 11.78
C ASP A 52 -24.98 19.17 11.21
N LYS A 53 -24.51 18.88 9.98
CA LYS A 53 -24.66 17.54 9.37
C LYS A 53 -23.37 16.75 9.53
N VAL A 54 -23.36 15.80 10.46
CA VAL A 54 -22.25 14.84 10.56
C VAL A 54 -22.25 13.95 9.30
N PRO A 55 -21.14 13.87 8.55
CA PRO A 55 -21.06 13.07 7.35
C PRO A 55 -21.15 11.58 7.67
N THR A 56 -21.72 10.80 6.76
CA THR A 56 -21.67 9.34 6.88
C THR A 56 -20.22 8.85 6.70
N VAL A 57 -19.96 7.61 7.11
CA VAL A 57 -18.64 7.01 6.91
C VAL A 57 -18.25 6.99 5.43
N ASP A 58 -19.19 6.68 4.54
CA ASP A 58 -18.94 6.66 3.08
C ASP A 58 -18.66 8.06 2.52
N GLU A 59 -19.41 9.08 2.96
CA GLU A 59 -19.16 10.48 2.59
C GLU A 59 -17.76 10.94 3.07
N LEU A 60 -17.37 10.54 4.27
CA LEU A 60 -16.05 10.84 4.83
C LEU A 60 -14.94 10.12 4.07
N ILE A 61 -15.12 8.84 3.72
CA ILE A 61 -14.18 8.07 2.90
C ILE A 61 -14.01 8.73 1.53
N ALA A 62 -15.11 9.08 0.85
CA ALA A 62 -15.07 9.73 -0.46
C ALA A 62 -14.31 11.07 -0.42
N THR A 63 -14.48 11.82 0.67
CA THR A 63 -13.82 13.13 0.85
C THR A 63 -12.36 13.01 1.25
N ILE A 64 -12.02 12.07 2.14
CA ILE A 64 -10.71 11.97 2.75
C ILE A 64 -9.74 11.14 1.90
N THR A 65 -10.19 10.09 1.21
CA THR A 65 -9.33 9.23 0.39
C THR A 65 -8.41 10.00 -0.58
N PRO A 66 -8.88 10.97 -1.39
CA PRO A 66 -8.00 11.72 -2.27
C PRO A 66 -6.98 12.57 -1.50
N LYS A 67 -7.38 13.20 -0.38
CA LYS A 67 -6.47 13.97 0.50
C LYS A 67 -5.40 13.06 1.11
N ALA A 68 -5.82 11.91 1.64
CA ALA A 68 -4.94 10.92 2.23
C ALA A 68 -3.90 10.43 1.22
N ARG A 69 -4.30 10.10 -0.02
CA ARG A 69 -3.35 9.71 -1.08
C ARG A 69 -2.34 10.81 -1.43
N ALA A 70 -2.75 12.07 -1.40
CA ALA A 70 -1.87 13.21 -1.64
C ALA A 70 -0.88 13.47 -0.48
N LEU A 71 -1.25 13.11 0.75
CA LEU A 71 -0.41 13.30 1.95
C LEU A 71 0.75 12.31 2.05
N VAL A 72 0.79 11.25 1.23
CA VAL A 72 1.91 10.30 1.26
C VAL A 72 3.18 11.01 0.78
N PRO A 73 4.24 11.13 1.61
CA PRO A 73 5.47 11.81 1.22
C PRO A 73 6.17 11.09 0.06
N ASP A 74 6.78 11.84 -0.87
CA ASP A 74 7.47 11.25 -2.01
C ASP A 74 8.68 10.39 -1.60
N ALA A 75 9.32 10.72 -0.49
CA ALA A 75 10.37 9.88 0.09
C ALA A 75 9.84 8.48 0.44
N VAL A 76 8.68 8.40 1.08
CA VAL A 76 8.03 7.13 1.45
C VAL A 76 7.61 6.35 0.21
N LYS A 77 7.07 7.02 -0.82
CA LYS A 77 6.74 6.36 -2.10
C LYS A 77 7.97 5.73 -2.75
N ARG A 78 9.09 6.45 -2.79
CA ARG A 78 10.35 5.95 -3.36
C ARG A 78 10.90 4.76 -2.59
N GLU A 79 10.88 4.85 -1.26
CA GLU A 79 11.31 3.76 -0.39
C GLU A 79 10.44 2.52 -0.58
N LEU A 80 9.11 2.68 -0.50
CA LEU A 80 8.17 1.57 -0.72
C LEU A 80 8.35 0.94 -2.11
N TYR A 81 8.54 1.76 -3.15
CA TYR A 81 8.79 1.24 -4.48
C TYR A 81 10.05 0.38 -4.52
N HIS A 82 11.16 0.88 -3.98
CA HIS A 82 12.42 0.15 -3.94
C HIS A 82 12.32 -1.17 -3.16
N GLU A 83 11.70 -1.16 -1.99
CA GLU A 83 11.53 -2.35 -1.17
C GLU A 83 10.61 -3.39 -1.85
N ILE A 84 9.54 -2.94 -2.52
CA ILE A 84 8.68 -3.83 -3.30
C ILE A 84 9.45 -4.44 -4.48
N GLU A 85 10.30 -3.67 -5.18
CA GLU A 85 11.18 -4.21 -6.22
C GLU A 85 12.11 -5.30 -5.66
N LEU A 86 12.69 -5.09 -4.47
CA LEU A 86 13.55 -6.10 -3.82
C LEU A 86 12.78 -7.37 -3.45
N ILE A 87 11.56 -7.25 -2.92
CA ILE A 87 10.68 -8.39 -2.64
C ILE A 87 10.43 -9.17 -3.92
N LEU A 88 10.06 -8.50 -5.02
CA LEU A 88 9.78 -9.15 -6.31
C LEU A 88 11.01 -9.87 -6.87
N LEU A 89 12.18 -9.24 -6.86
CA LEU A 89 13.44 -9.84 -7.31
C LEU A 89 13.84 -11.07 -6.47
N ASN A 90 13.61 -11.01 -5.15
CA ASN A 90 13.90 -12.15 -4.28
C ASN A 90 12.93 -13.31 -4.51
N LEU A 91 11.66 -13.01 -4.79
CA LEU A 91 10.69 -14.03 -5.15
C LEU A 91 11.08 -14.74 -6.46
N GLU A 92 11.53 -14.01 -7.49
CA GLU A 92 12.04 -14.63 -8.72
C GLU A 92 13.18 -15.62 -8.44
N LYS A 93 14.17 -15.22 -7.62
CA LYS A 93 15.29 -16.09 -7.23
C LYS A 93 14.84 -17.36 -6.51
N ILE A 94 13.84 -17.27 -5.62
CA ILE A 94 13.27 -18.42 -4.92
C ILE A 94 12.56 -19.37 -5.91
N GLY A 95 11.84 -18.82 -6.89
CA GLY A 95 11.22 -19.60 -7.96
C GLY A 95 12.25 -20.35 -8.81
N TYR A 96 13.37 -19.69 -9.16
CA TYR A 96 14.48 -20.35 -9.82
C TYR A 96 15.13 -21.43 -8.94
N ALA A 97 15.39 -21.18 -7.65
CA ALA A 97 16.01 -22.15 -6.77
C ALA A 97 15.15 -23.42 -6.55
N LYS A 98 13.83 -23.27 -6.35
CA LYS A 98 12.92 -24.43 -6.24
C LYS A 98 12.90 -25.31 -7.48
N SER A 99 13.01 -24.72 -8.67
CA SER A 99 13.05 -25.49 -9.93
C SER A 99 14.27 -26.42 -10.07
N PHE A 100 15.31 -26.23 -9.25
CA PHE A 100 16.48 -27.12 -9.20
C PHE A 100 16.41 -28.16 -8.08
N GLU A 101 15.54 -27.99 -7.08
CA GLU A 101 15.33 -28.99 -6.01
C GLU A 101 14.31 -30.08 -6.39
N ASP A 102 13.52 -29.84 -7.45
CA ASP A 102 12.52 -30.79 -7.99
C ASP A 102 13.09 -31.73 -9.09
N VAL A 103 14.42 -31.82 -9.26
CA VAL A 103 15.11 -32.71 -10.23
C VAL A 103 15.98 -33.75 -9.54
#